data_AF-A0A4Q5QQI3-F1
#
_entry.id   AF-A0A4Q5QQI3-F1
#
_cell.length_a   1.000
_cell.length_b   1.000
_cell.length_c   1.000
_cell.angle_alpha   90.00
_cell.angle_beta   90.00
_cell.angle_gamma   90.00
#
_symmetry.space_group_name_H-M   'P 1'
#
loop_
_entity.id
_entity.type
_entity.pdbx_description
1 polymer ?
#
loop_
_entity_poly.entity_id
_entity_poly.type
_entity_poly.pdbx_seq_one_letter_code
_entity_poly.pdbx_strand_id
1 'polypeptide(L)' 'MPQLQKPYVICHMMTSFDGRIIVQRWGQDVPGRAEYEATAVTFDSQAWLCGRVTMEKDFTKGRQPDLQPVAAPLDRT' A
#
# COMPACT_ATOMS: atom_id res chain seq x y z
N MET A 1 -2.64 -30.47 0.02
CA MET A 1 -2.03 -29.14 0.30
C MET A 1 -2.97 -28.40 1.22
N PRO A 2 -2.49 -27.68 2.25
CA PRO A 2 -3.37 -26.85 3.07
C PRO A 2 -4.07 -25.83 2.16
N GLN A 3 -5.38 -25.68 2.31
CA GLN A 3 -6.14 -24.69 1.54
C GLN A 3 -5.63 -23.29 1.91
N LEU A 4 -5.07 -22.54 0.95
CA LEU A 4 -4.75 -21.13 1.17
C LEU A 4 -6.06 -20.39 1.47
N GLN A 5 -6.20 -19.93 2.72
CA GLN A 5 -7.31 -19.06 3.09
C GLN A 5 -7.11 -17.73 2.37
N LYS A 6 -8.14 -17.25 1.67
CA LYS A 6 -8.11 -15.93 1.03
C LYS A 6 -7.94 -14.87 2.12
N PRO A 7 -7.00 -13.91 1.97
CA PRO A 7 -6.81 -12.86 2.96
C PRO A 7 -8.04 -11.95 3.02
N TYR A 8 -8.35 -11.46 4.22
CA TYR A 8 -9.30 -10.37 4.39
C TYR A 8 -8.62 -9.05 3.99
N VAL A 9 -9.18 -8.33 3.02
CA VAL A 9 -8.56 -7.14 2.43
C VAL A 9 -9.38 -5.90 2.78
N ILE A 10 -8.73 -4.93 3.41
CA ILE A 10 -9.29 -3.61 3.71
C ILE A 10 -8.69 -2.60 2.73
N CYS A 11 -9.55 -1.86 2.04
CA CYS A 11 -9.15 -0.72 1.22
C CYS A 11 -9.33 0.57 2.03
N HIS A 12 -8.27 0.99 2.73
CA HIS A 12 -8.24 2.24 3.48
C HIS A 12 -7.69 3.34 2.59
N MET A 13 -8.48 4.39 2.35
CA MET A 13 -8.16 5.45 1.38
C MET A 13 -8.59 6.81 1.92
N MET A 14 -7.84 7.85 1.55
CA MET A 14 -8.19 9.24 1.82
C MET A 14 -8.35 9.99 0.50
N THR A 15 -9.38 10.83 0.40
CA THR A 15 -9.66 11.61 -0.80
C THR A 15 -10.11 13.02 -0.43
N SER A 16 -9.88 13.94 -1.34
CA SER A 16 -10.42 15.30 -1.25
C SER A 16 -11.88 15.32 -1.68
N PHE A 17 -12.58 16.44 -1.42
CA PHE A 17 -14.00 16.57 -1.72
C PHE A 17 -14.33 16.39 -3.22
N ASP A 18 -13.41 16.72 -4.11
CA ASP A 18 -13.55 16.52 -5.56
C ASP A 18 -13.11 15.12 -6.04
N GLY A 19 -12.84 14.20 -5.11
CA GLY A 19 -12.52 12.80 -5.40
C GLY A 19 -11.06 12.54 -5.77
N ARG A 20 -10.16 13.53 -5.67
CA ARG A 20 -8.73 13.33 -5.98
C ARG A 20 -7.96 12.80 -4.79
N ILE A 21 -6.98 11.92 -5.05
CA ILE A 21 -6.14 11.23 -4.04
C ILE A 21 -4.66 11.68 -4.04
N ILE A 22 -4.27 12.57 -4.95
CA ILE A 22 -2.88 13.06 -5.04
C ILE A 22 -2.68 14.17 -4.00
N VAL A 23 -2.20 13.79 -2.82
CA VAL A 23 -2.08 14.66 -1.64
C VAL A 23 -1.17 15.86 -1.86
N GLN A 24 -0.19 15.80 -2.78
CA GLN A 24 0.65 16.96 -3.11
C GLN A 24 -0.15 18.15 -3.69
N ARG A 25 -1.39 17.92 -4.13
CA ARG A 25 -2.30 18.97 -4.62
C ARG A 25 -3.12 19.63 -3.50
N TRP A 26 -3.09 19.09 -2.28
CA TRP A 26 -3.95 19.55 -1.18
C TRP A 26 -3.29 20.64 -0.33
N GLY A 27 -1.96 20.82 -0.44
CA GLY A 27 -1.19 21.79 0.35
C GLY A 27 0.08 21.16 0.91
N GLN A 28 0.84 21.93 1.68
CA GLN A 28 2.01 21.40 2.42
C GLN A 28 1.58 20.48 3.57
N ASP A 29 0.51 20.87 4.26
CA ASP A 29 -0.08 20.09 5.34
C ASP A 29 -1.30 19.36 4.82
N VAL A 30 -1.23 18.03 4.80
CA VAL A 30 -2.34 17.15 4.40
C VAL A 30 -3.30 17.04 5.58
N PRO A 31 -4.48 17.66 5.55
CA PRO A 31 -5.43 17.60 6.67
C PRO A 31 -5.89 16.15 6.87
N GLY A 32 -6.04 15.72 8.12
CA GLY A 32 -6.53 14.37 8.42
C GLY A 32 -5.48 13.26 8.31
N ARG A 33 -4.21 13.58 8.00
CA ARG A 33 -3.16 12.57 7.85
C ARG A 33 -2.93 11.77 9.13
N ALA A 34 -2.92 12.42 10.28
CA ALA A 34 -2.69 11.73 11.56
C ALA A 34 -3.82 10.74 11.87
N GLU A 35 -5.06 11.14 11.63
CA GLU A 35 -6.26 10.34 11.82
C GLU A 35 -6.32 9.17 10.84
N TYR A 36 -5.92 9.40 9.58
CA TYR A 36 -5.80 8.37 8.56
C TYR A 36 -4.81 7.28 9.00
N GLU A 37 -3.61 7.65 9.45
CA GLU A 37 -2.59 6.69 9.92
C GLU A 37 -3.02 6.00 11.23
N ALA A 38 -3.61 6.75 12.18
CA ALA A 38 -4.11 6.18 13.42
C ALA A 38 -5.18 5.11 13.17
N THR A 39 -6.07 5.36 12.19
CA THR A 39 -7.08 4.38 11.77
C THR A 39 -6.43 3.15 11.14
N ALA A 40 -5.42 3.33 10.28
CA ALA A 40 -4.70 2.22 9.64
C ALA A 40 -4.08 1.25 10.66
N VAL A 41 -3.56 1.78 11.77
CA VAL A 41 -2.98 0.97 12.85
C VAL A 41 -4.02 0.06 13.52
N THR A 42 -5.30 0.45 13.57
CA THR A 42 -6.35 -0.35 14.21
C THR A 42 -6.73 -1.63 13.46
N PHE A 43 -6.27 -1.78 12.21
CA PHE A 43 -6.62 -2.93 11.38
C PHE A 43 -5.80 -4.18 11.66
N ASP A 44 -4.73 -4.09 12.47
CA ASP A 44 -3.81 -5.20 12.78
C ASP A 44 -3.39 -6.00 11.52
N SER A 45 -3.13 -5.27 10.42
CA SER A 45 -2.87 -5.88 9.12
C SER A 45 -1.50 -6.56 9.05
N GLN A 46 -1.47 -7.79 8.54
CA GLN A 46 -0.26 -8.59 8.39
C GLN A 46 0.62 -8.14 7.20
N ALA A 47 0.03 -7.40 6.26
CA ALA A 47 0.70 -6.93 5.07
C ALA A 47 0.06 -5.63 4.57
N TRP A 48 0.84 -4.87 3.80
CA TRP A 48 0.37 -3.69 3.06
C TRP A 48 0.56 -3.90 1.56
N LEU A 49 -0.36 -3.35 0.77
CA LEU A 49 -0.32 -3.40 -0.68
C LEU A 49 -0.57 -2.00 -1.26
N CYS A 50 0.18 -1.65 -2.30
CA CYS A 50 -0.09 -0.46 -3.09
C CYS A 50 0.26 -0.71 -4.56
N GLY A 51 -0.27 0.15 -5.44
CA GLY A 51 0.02 0.07 -6.86
C GLY A 51 1.49 0.35 -7.16
N ARG A 52 2.03 -0.33 -8.19
CA ARG A 52 3.43 -0.16 -8.63
C ARG A 52 3.83 1.31 -8.83
N VAL A 53 2.99 2.11 -9.47
CA VAL A 53 3.25 3.54 -9.75
C VAL A 53 3.41 4.32 -8.45
N THR A 54 2.54 4.07 -7.47
CA THR A 54 2.62 4.69 -6.14
C THR A 54 3.88 4.26 -5.41
N MET A 55 4.17 2.95 -5.38
CA MET A 55 5.40 2.41 -4.78
C MET A 55 6.65 3.09 -5.36
N GLU A 56 6.74 3.17 -6.68
CA GLU A 56 7.89 3.76 -7.37
C GLU A 56 8.07 5.25 -7.07
N LYS A 57 6.98 6.02 -7.16
CA LYS A 57 7.02 7.48 -7.02
C LYS A 57 7.20 7.92 -5.57
N ASP A 58 6.41 7.35 -4.66
CA ASP A 58 6.24 7.90 -3.31
C ASP A 58 7.11 7.17 -2.27
N PHE A 59 7.57 5.93 -2.53
CA PHE A 59 8.31 5.11 -1.56
C PHE A 59 9.73 4.76 -2.00
N THR A 60 9.91 4.17 -3.17
CA THR A 60 11.25 3.71 -3.62
C THR A 60 12.04 4.80 -4.33
N LYS A 61 11.37 5.85 -4.83
CA LYS A 61 11.94 6.93 -5.63
C LYS A 61 12.73 6.39 -6.83
N GLY A 62 12.18 5.38 -7.50
CA GLY A 62 12.80 4.72 -8.64
C GLY A 62 13.95 3.74 -8.30
N ARG A 63 14.20 3.47 -7.01
CA ARG A 63 15.19 2.45 -6.60
C ARG A 63 14.77 1.08 -7.16
N GLN A 64 15.70 0.46 -7.87
CA GLN A 64 15.51 -0.89 -8.42
C GLN A 64 15.55 -1.94 -7.29
N PRO A 65 14.71 -2.98 -7.36
CA PRO A 65 14.76 -4.08 -6.41
C PRO A 65 16.05 -4.88 -6.56
N ASP A 66 16.63 -5.29 -5.44
CA ASP A 66 17.72 -6.26 -5.42
C ASP A 66 17.13 -7.67 -5.51
N LEU A 67 17.19 -8.25 -6.70
CA LEU A 67 16.54 -9.52 -7.00
C LEU A 67 17.39 -10.69 -6.47
N GLN A 68 16.84 -11.44 -5.51
CA GLN A 68 17.48 -12.66 -5.04
C GLN A 68 17.10 -13.86 -5.93
N PRO A 69 18.04 -14.78 -6.21
CA PRO A 69 17.74 -16.01 -6.92
C PRO A 69 16.73 -16.85 -6.15
N VAL A 70 15.72 -17.38 -6.84
CA VAL A 70 14.73 -18.29 -6.24
C VAL A 70 15.14 -19.73 -6.55
N ALA A 71 15.29 -20.56 -5.53
CA ALA A 71 15.77 -21.95 -5.66
C ALA A 71 14.79 -22.86 -6.43
N ALA A 72 13.50 -22.52 -6.44
CA ALA A 72 12.46 -23.22 -7.19
C ALA A 72 11.38 -22.21 -7.62
N PRO A 73 10.59 -22.50 -8.67
CA PRO A 73 9.45 -21.67 -9.05
C PRO A 73 8.49 -21.50 -7.85
N LEU A 74 8.08 -20.26 -7.60
CA LEU A 74 7.03 -19.97 -6.63
C LEU A 74 5.71 -20.55 -7.13
N ASP A 75 4.98 -21.20 -6.23
CA ASP A 75 3.60 -21.61 -6.48
C ASP A 75 2.73 -20.37 -6.76
N ARG A 76 1.95 -20.43 -7.84
CA ARG A 76 1.06 -19.35 -8.30
C ARG A 76 -0.41 -19.77 -8.32
N THR A 77 -0.71 -20.97 -7.84
CA THR A 77 -2.06 -21.55 -7.81
C THR A 77 -2.81 -21.30 -6.51
#